data_AF-A0A7K2KT21-F1
#
_entry.id   AF-A0A7K2KT21-F1
#
_cell.length_a   1.000
_cell.length_b   1.000
_cell.length_c   1.000
_cell.angle_alpha   90.00
_cell.angle_beta   90.00
_cell.angle_gamma   90.00
#
_symmetry.space_group_name_H-M   'P 1'
#
loop_
_entity.id
_entity.type
_entity.pdbx_description
1 polymer ?
#
loop_
_entity_poly.entity_id
_entity_poly.type
_entity_poly.pdbx_seq_one_letter_code
_entity_poly.pdbx_strand_id
1 'polypeptide(L)'
;MYTASSSVSAPPRPQHRIVPAGGGPYLAPAPQAVRPRRWVAGTGTQPISGRIDLSGPQGAQLKIAIASVHRICPEFNPVQVLRRSGRSVLIVGTTGRTTAVAKCLLDHSPAWVERFQHEIASYRSFVRHRPPVRAPRLIAADPENCTLVIERMPGRAAALSRHPVEAPPRA
;
A
#
# COMPACT_ATOMS: atom_id res chain seq x y z
N MET A 1 48.75 -13.74 16.01
CA MET A 1 48.91 -14.25 14.63
C MET A 1 47.60 -14.06 13.90
N TYR A 2 47.65 -13.46 12.71
CA TYR A 2 46.49 -13.06 11.89
C TYR A 2 45.91 -14.23 11.06
N THR A 3 44.79 -13.90 10.38
CA THR A 3 44.15 -14.51 9.18
C THR A 3 42.89 -15.34 9.48
N ALA A 4 41.77 -15.25 8.74
CA ALA A 4 41.31 -14.31 7.72
C ALA A 4 39.78 -14.46 7.53
N SER A 5 39.13 -13.37 7.10
CA SER A 5 37.76 -13.32 6.59
C SER A 5 37.57 -14.17 5.33
N SER A 6 36.50 -14.96 5.27
CA SER A 6 36.03 -15.57 4.02
C SER A 6 34.86 -14.76 3.45
N SER A 7 35.14 -14.06 2.35
CA SER A 7 34.16 -13.45 1.46
C SER A 7 33.53 -14.53 0.57
N VAL A 8 32.20 -14.54 0.43
CA VAL A 8 31.48 -15.39 -0.53
C VAL A 8 31.08 -14.53 -1.73
N SER A 9 31.78 -14.73 -2.84
CA SER A 9 31.39 -14.24 -4.17
C SER A 9 30.47 -15.27 -4.85
N ALA A 10 29.34 -14.82 -5.37
CA ALA A 10 28.46 -15.64 -6.21
C ALA A 10 28.97 -15.66 -7.67
N PRO A 11 28.81 -16.78 -8.40
CA PRO A 11 29.29 -16.90 -9.79
C PRO A 11 28.42 -16.10 -10.78
N PRO A 12 28.99 -15.58 -11.88
CA PRO A 12 28.25 -14.85 -12.90
C PRO A 12 27.35 -15.81 -13.71
N ARG A 13 26.09 -15.43 -13.91
CA ARG A 13 25.18 -16.13 -14.83
C ARG A 13 25.60 -15.89 -16.28
N PRO A 14 25.69 -16.93 -17.13
CA PRO A 14 25.93 -16.76 -18.56
C PRO A 14 24.72 -16.08 -19.23
N GLN A 15 25.02 -15.05 -20.01
CA GLN A 15 24.08 -14.30 -20.84
C GLN A 15 23.61 -15.20 -21.99
N HIS A 16 22.34 -15.60 -22.00
CA HIS A 16 21.79 -16.35 -23.11
C HIS A 16 21.44 -15.42 -24.26
N ARG A 17 22.07 -15.72 -25.39
CA ARG A 17 22.10 -15.01 -26.67
C ARG A 17 20.70 -14.92 -27.29
N ILE A 18 20.35 -13.72 -27.75
CA ILE A 18 19.20 -13.46 -28.62
C ILE A 18 19.48 -14.14 -29.98
N VAL A 19 18.54 -14.96 -30.46
CA VAL A 19 18.54 -15.52 -31.83
C VAL A 19 17.18 -15.17 -32.47
N PRO A 20 17.14 -14.55 -33.68
CA PRO A 20 15.90 -14.25 -34.38
C PRO A 20 15.48 -15.38 -35.35
N ALA A 21 14.16 -15.56 -35.41
CA ALA A 21 13.30 -15.94 -36.55
C ALA A 21 13.50 -17.24 -37.35
N GLY A 22 12.41 -18.01 -37.40
CA GLY A 22 12.05 -19.07 -38.36
C GLY A 22 10.96 -19.94 -37.70
N GLY A 23 9.68 -19.96 -38.10
CA GLY A 23 9.14 -20.05 -39.45
C GLY A 23 8.56 -21.46 -39.62
N GLY A 24 7.33 -21.72 -39.15
CA GLY A 24 6.66 -23.03 -39.26
C GLY A 24 5.27 -23.06 -38.63
N PRO A 25 4.34 -23.90 -39.13
CA PRO A 25 2.95 -23.52 -39.33
C PRO A 25 2.02 -24.02 -38.21
N TYR A 26 1.32 -23.10 -37.57
CA TYR A 26 0.11 -23.44 -36.82
C TYR A 26 -0.98 -22.44 -37.17
N LEU A 27 -2.14 -23.00 -37.52
CA LEU A 27 -3.33 -22.28 -37.98
C LEU A 27 -3.75 -21.22 -36.95
N ALA A 28 -3.84 -19.98 -37.43
CA ALA A 28 -4.31 -18.83 -36.67
C ALA A 28 -5.85 -18.84 -36.56
N PRO A 29 -6.45 -18.69 -35.37
CA PRO A 29 -7.81 -18.18 -35.24
C PRO A 29 -7.80 -16.67 -35.47
N ALA A 30 -8.74 -16.18 -36.27
CA ALA A 30 -8.89 -14.78 -36.65
C ALA A 30 -8.98 -13.83 -35.42
N PRO A 31 -8.35 -12.64 -35.45
CA PRO A 31 -8.50 -11.66 -34.39
C PRO A 31 -9.86 -10.98 -34.50
N GLN A 32 -10.83 -11.45 -33.70
CA GLN A 32 -11.99 -10.62 -33.38
C GLN A 32 -11.48 -9.39 -32.63
N ALA A 33 -11.74 -8.21 -33.20
CA ALA A 33 -11.37 -6.92 -32.66
C ALA A 33 -12.08 -6.65 -31.33
N VAL A 34 -11.56 -7.23 -30.25
CA VAL A 34 -11.91 -6.85 -28.88
C VAL A 34 -11.21 -5.53 -28.62
N ARG A 35 -11.95 -4.44 -28.85
CA ARG A 35 -11.59 -3.09 -28.42
C ARG A 35 -11.02 -3.17 -27.00
N PRO A 36 -9.80 -2.67 -26.73
CA PRO A 36 -9.36 -2.55 -25.34
C PRO A 36 -10.35 -1.58 -24.69
N ARG A 37 -11.17 -2.10 -23.77
CA ARG A 37 -11.90 -1.28 -22.82
C ARG A 37 -10.82 -0.46 -22.11
N ARG A 38 -10.70 0.79 -22.55
CA ARG A 38 -9.95 1.85 -21.90
C ARG A 38 -10.55 1.91 -20.49
N TRP A 39 -9.92 1.22 -19.56
CA TRP A 39 -10.12 1.51 -18.15
C TRP A 39 -9.72 2.97 -18.04
N VAL A 40 -10.74 3.83 -17.97
CA VAL A 40 -10.58 5.21 -17.58
C VAL A 40 -9.80 5.13 -16.28
N ALA A 41 -8.52 5.47 -16.36
CA ALA A 41 -7.69 5.72 -15.21
C ALA A 41 -8.42 6.83 -14.45
N GLY A 42 -9.23 6.41 -13.48
CA GLY A 42 -9.99 7.30 -12.63
C GLY A 42 -9.01 8.16 -11.88
N THR A 43 -8.80 9.35 -12.43
CA THR A 43 -8.60 10.61 -11.72
C THR A 43 -7.61 10.57 -10.57
N GLY A 44 -6.36 10.91 -10.89
CA GLY A 44 -5.44 11.57 -9.99
C GLY A 44 -4.88 10.70 -8.87
N THR A 45 -3.61 10.33 -8.99
CA THR A 45 -2.73 10.35 -7.82
C THR A 45 -2.75 11.77 -7.26
N GLN A 46 -3.70 12.02 -6.34
CA GLN A 46 -3.74 13.24 -5.54
C GLN A 46 -2.38 13.41 -4.85
N PRO A 47 -1.85 14.63 -4.79
CA PRO A 47 -0.56 14.88 -4.14
C PRO A 47 -0.60 14.36 -2.70
N ILE A 48 0.57 14.02 -2.18
CA ILE A 48 0.78 13.79 -0.74
C ILE A 48 0.28 15.07 -0.06
N SER A 49 -0.95 15.03 0.44
CA SER A 49 -1.67 16.22 0.87
C SER A 49 -0.85 16.87 1.98
N GLY A 50 -0.66 18.19 1.89
CA GLY A 50 -0.05 18.99 2.95
C GLY A 50 -0.83 18.89 4.26
N ARG A 51 -0.47 19.72 5.24
CA ARG A 51 -1.12 19.85 6.55
C ARG A 51 -2.63 19.54 6.51
N ILE A 52 -3.13 18.89 7.57
CA ILE A 52 -4.55 18.55 7.70
C ILE A 52 -5.40 19.81 7.53
N ASP A 53 -6.09 19.89 6.38
CA ASP A 53 -7.11 20.89 6.15
C ASP A 53 -8.47 20.28 6.50
N LEU A 54 -9.08 20.82 7.55
CA LEU A 54 -10.41 20.44 8.00
C LEU A 54 -11.50 21.35 7.42
N SER A 55 -11.10 22.38 6.68
CA SER A 55 -11.99 23.28 5.97
C SER A 55 -12.25 22.75 4.55
N GLY A 56 -13.39 23.13 3.98
CA GLY A 56 -13.76 22.72 2.62
C GLY A 56 -14.45 21.35 2.49
N PRO A 57 -14.76 20.93 1.24
CA PRO A 57 -15.69 19.84 0.96
C PRO A 57 -15.21 18.47 1.46
N GLN A 58 -13.89 18.28 1.58
CA GLN A 58 -13.29 17.02 2.04
C GLN A 58 -13.12 16.98 3.57
N GLY A 59 -13.24 18.13 4.24
CA GLY A 59 -13.03 18.28 5.68
C GLY A 59 -14.04 17.49 6.51
N ALA A 60 -15.30 17.41 6.08
CA ALA A 60 -16.33 16.62 6.77
C ALA A 60 -15.98 15.12 6.82
N GLN A 61 -15.62 14.53 5.68
CA GLN A 61 -15.19 13.13 5.59
C GLN A 61 -13.90 12.89 6.41
N LEU A 62 -12.98 13.85 6.42
CA LEU A 62 -11.75 13.73 7.22
C LEU A 62 -12.04 13.79 8.73
N LYS A 63 -12.95 14.66 9.18
CA LYS A 63 -13.40 14.71 10.58
C LYS A 63 -14.03 13.39 11.03
N ILE A 64 -14.88 12.78 10.19
CA ILE A 64 -15.47 11.46 10.48
C ILE A 64 -14.38 10.39 10.58
N ALA A 65 -13.41 10.39 9.66
CA ALA A 65 -12.29 9.45 9.69
C ALA A 65 -11.45 9.61 10.97
N ILE A 66 -11.12 10.85 11.37
CA ILE A 66 -10.39 11.14 12.61
C ILE A 66 -11.18 10.70 13.84
N ALA A 67 -12.48 11.00 13.89
CA ALA A 67 -13.34 10.54 14.99
C ALA A 67 -13.40 9.01 15.10
N SER A 68 -13.42 8.30 13.97
CA SER A 68 -13.37 6.83 13.94
C SER A 68 -12.04 6.30 14.48
N VAL A 69 -10.93 6.98 14.20
CA VAL A 69 -9.62 6.66 14.78
C VAL A 69 -9.62 6.89 16.28
N HIS A 70 -10.09 8.04 16.74
CA HIS A 70 -10.13 8.38 18.17
C HIS A 70 -11.03 7.45 18.99
N ARG A 71 -12.01 6.79 18.37
CA ARG A 71 -12.81 5.75 19.04
C ARG A 71 -11.97 4.56 19.50
N ILE A 72 -10.94 4.17 18.74
CA ILE A 72 -10.10 3.00 19.03
C ILE A 72 -8.67 3.33 19.46
N CYS A 73 -8.23 4.56 19.24
CA CYS A 73 -6.91 5.08 19.58
C CYS A 73 -7.04 6.56 19.99
N PRO A 74 -7.57 6.84 21.20
CA PRO A 74 -7.86 8.21 21.66
C PRO A 74 -6.62 9.11 21.72
N GLU A 75 -5.46 8.54 21.97
CA GLU A 75 -4.18 9.24 22.03
C GLU A 75 -3.55 9.51 20.65
N PHE A 76 -4.22 9.12 19.56
CA PHE A 76 -3.76 9.40 18.21
C PHE A 76 -3.80 10.91 17.94
N ASN A 77 -2.64 11.51 17.75
CA ASN A 77 -2.51 12.90 17.33
C ASN A 77 -2.31 12.96 15.80
N PRO A 78 -3.34 13.32 15.02
CA PRO A 78 -3.24 13.37 13.56
C PRO A 78 -2.36 14.56 13.13
N VAL A 79 -1.41 14.32 12.22
CA VAL A 79 -0.43 15.32 11.78
C VAL A 79 -0.66 15.73 10.31
N GLN A 80 -0.84 14.74 9.42
CA GLN A 80 -0.91 14.98 7.99
C GLN A 80 -1.73 13.90 7.27
N VAL A 81 -2.44 14.27 6.21
CA VAL A 81 -3.01 13.29 5.28
C VAL A 81 -1.91 12.81 4.33
N LEU A 82 -1.48 11.56 4.47
CA LEU A 82 -0.45 10.97 3.62
C LEU A 82 -0.96 10.67 2.21
N ARG A 83 -2.20 10.20 2.12
CA ARG A 83 -2.83 9.84 0.85
C ARG A 83 -4.33 9.92 0.98
N ARG A 84 -4.98 10.40 -0.07
CA ARG A 84 -6.43 10.28 -0.26
C ARG A 84 -6.70 9.57 -1.57
N SER A 85 -7.66 8.66 -1.55
CA SER A 85 -8.25 8.06 -2.73
C SER A 85 -9.77 8.11 -2.60
N GLY A 86 -10.51 7.83 -3.66
CA GLY A 86 -11.97 7.71 -3.57
C GLY A 86 -12.45 6.62 -2.61
N ARG A 87 -11.57 5.70 -2.18
CA ARG A 87 -11.93 4.53 -1.36
C ARG A 87 -11.49 4.62 0.09
N SER A 88 -10.34 5.23 0.34
CA SER A 88 -9.76 5.32 1.69
C SER A 88 -8.89 6.56 1.83
N VAL A 89 -8.72 7.01 3.08
CA VAL A 89 -7.76 8.03 3.48
C VAL A 89 -6.68 7.42 4.38
N LEU A 90 -5.44 7.86 4.18
CA LEU A 90 -4.29 7.55 5.04
C LEU A 90 -3.87 8.82 5.77
N ILE A 91 -3.81 8.74 7.09
CA ILE A 91 -3.47 9.85 7.98
C ILE A 91 -2.24 9.45 8.78
N VAL A 92 -1.17 10.23 8.69
CA VAL A 92 0.00 10.11 9.56
C VAL A 92 -0.27 10.86 10.85
N GLY A 93 0.12 10.25 11.96
CA GLY A 93 0.04 10.85 13.28
C GLY A 93 1.03 10.20 14.24
N THR A 94 0.80 10.43 15.52
CA THR A 94 1.55 9.81 16.61
C THR A 94 0.60 9.22 17.64
N THR A 95 0.92 8.06 18.22
CA THR A 95 0.31 7.55 19.47
C THR A 95 1.43 7.41 20.48
N GLY A 96 1.35 8.18 21.57
CA GLY A 96 2.44 8.31 22.53
C GLY A 96 3.76 8.70 21.84
N ARG A 97 4.77 7.82 21.92
CA ARG A 97 6.11 8.03 21.32
C ARG A 97 6.26 7.40 19.93
N THR A 98 5.24 6.73 19.42
CA THR A 98 5.31 5.96 18.17
C THR A 98 4.64 6.73 17.03
N THR A 99 5.32 6.80 15.88
CA THR A 99 4.69 7.32 14.66
C THR A 99 3.76 6.26 14.08
N ALA A 100 2.56 6.67 13.69
CA ALA A 100 1.50 5.78 13.26
C ALA A 100 0.86 6.27 11.96
N VAL A 101 0.26 5.33 11.25
CA VAL A 101 -0.62 5.59 10.10
C VAL A 101 -1.99 5.03 10.44
N ALA A 102 -3.00 5.88 10.39
CA ALA A 102 -4.39 5.48 10.38
C ALA A 102 -4.88 5.36 8.93
N LYS A 103 -5.53 4.25 8.62
CA LYS A 103 -6.25 4.01 7.38
C LYS A 103 -7.72 3.91 7.70
N CYS A 104 -8.53 4.74 7.03
CA CYS A 104 -9.99 4.73 7.20
C CYS A 104 -10.64 4.57 5.84
N LEU A 105 -11.63 3.68 5.75
CA LEU A 105 -12.43 3.48 4.56
C LEU A 105 -13.41 4.66 4.37
N LEU A 106 -13.60 5.09 3.13
CA LEU A 106 -14.53 6.14 2.72
C LEU A 106 -15.69 5.56 1.91
N ASP A 107 -15.39 4.59 1.03
CA ASP A 107 -16.36 3.84 0.25
C ASP A 107 -16.71 2.53 0.96
N HIS A 108 -17.91 2.46 1.53
CA HIS A 108 -18.40 1.32 2.31
C HIS A 108 -19.20 0.31 1.47
N SER A 109 -19.00 0.28 0.15
CA SER A 109 -19.59 -0.79 -0.66
C SER A 109 -19.06 -2.16 -0.20
N PRO A 110 -19.88 -3.24 -0.26
CA PRO A 110 -19.56 -4.53 0.37
C PRO A 110 -18.19 -5.09 -0.03
N ALA A 111 -17.81 -4.96 -1.31
CA ALA A 111 -16.54 -5.45 -1.82
C ALA A 111 -15.31 -4.73 -1.22
N TRP A 112 -15.44 -3.46 -0.80
CA TRP A 112 -14.35 -2.74 -0.13
C TRP A 112 -14.32 -3.00 1.37
N VAL A 113 -15.48 -3.14 2.00
CA VAL A 113 -15.60 -3.56 3.41
C VAL A 113 -14.94 -4.92 3.60
N GLU A 114 -15.28 -5.91 2.77
CA GLU A 114 -14.69 -7.26 2.83
C GLU A 114 -13.15 -7.21 2.69
N ARG A 115 -12.65 -6.47 1.69
CA ARG A 115 -11.19 -6.29 1.49
C ARG A 115 -10.52 -5.62 2.69
N PHE A 116 -11.17 -4.63 3.29
CA PHE A 116 -10.62 -3.92 4.45
C PHE A 116 -10.61 -4.82 5.68
N GLN A 117 -11.67 -5.59 5.91
CA GLN A 117 -11.76 -6.56 6.99
C GLN A 117 -10.70 -7.66 6.83
N HIS A 118 -10.44 -8.11 5.60
CA HIS A 118 -9.34 -9.04 5.31
C HIS A 118 -7.96 -8.45 5.65
N GLU A 119 -7.75 -7.16 5.39
CA GLU A 119 -6.52 -6.46 5.79
C GLU A 119 -6.38 -6.39 7.32
N ILE A 120 -7.45 -6.07 8.05
CA ILE A 120 -7.46 -6.12 9.52
C ILE A 120 -7.14 -7.54 10.02
N ALA A 121 -7.77 -8.56 9.43
CA ALA A 121 -7.54 -9.96 9.79
C ALA A 121 -6.07 -10.35 9.57
N SER A 122 -5.45 -9.87 8.49
CA SER A 122 -4.03 -10.09 8.21
C SER A 122 -3.14 -9.52 9.31
N TYR A 123 -3.36 -8.26 9.71
CA TYR A 123 -2.59 -7.65 10.81
C TYR A 123 -2.84 -8.32 12.16
N ARG A 124 -4.07 -8.75 12.45
CA ARG A 124 -4.37 -9.55 13.65
C ARG A 124 -3.65 -10.90 13.63
N SER A 125 -3.52 -11.52 12.46
CA SER A 125 -2.72 -12.74 12.29
C SER A 125 -1.24 -12.47 12.57
N PHE A 126 -0.68 -11.36 12.08
CA PHE A 126 0.74 -11.01 12.34
C PHE A 126 1.09 -10.82 13.81
N VAL A 127 0.11 -10.44 14.64
CA VAL A 127 0.30 -10.37 16.10
C VAL A 127 0.49 -11.77 16.70
N ARG A 128 -0.21 -12.78 16.18
CA ARG A 128 -0.10 -14.18 16.64
C ARG A 128 1.04 -14.94 15.98
N HIS A 129 1.26 -14.68 14.70
CA HIS A 129 2.22 -15.34 13.83
C HIS A 129 3.06 -14.28 13.13
N ARG A 130 4.18 -13.94 13.75
CA ARG A 130 5.05 -12.89 13.23
C ARG A 130 5.55 -13.29 11.83
N PRO A 131 5.34 -12.44 10.80
CA PRO A 131 5.82 -12.74 9.46
C PRO A 131 7.35 -12.82 9.42
N PRO A 132 7.94 -13.60 8.50
CA PRO A 132 9.40 -13.75 8.38
C PRO A 132 10.10 -12.48 7.87
N VAL A 133 9.33 -11.44 7.57
CA VAL A 133 9.79 -10.12 7.11
C VAL A 133 9.23 -9.04 8.03
N ARG A 134 9.86 -7.87 8.04
CA ARG A 134 9.36 -6.74 8.84
C ARG A 134 8.00 -6.28 8.29
N ALA A 135 6.97 -6.39 9.12
CA ALA A 135 5.65 -5.82 8.88
C ALA A 135 5.35 -4.70 9.89
N PRO A 136 4.50 -3.72 9.54
CA PRO A 136 4.04 -2.72 10.49
C PRO A 136 3.35 -3.40 11.69
N ARG A 137 3.67 -2.94 12.90
CA ARG A 137 2.95 -3.40 14.10
C ARG A 137 1.51 -2.90 14.09
N LEU A 138 0.57 -3.77 14.45
CA LEU A 138 -0.81 -3.39 14.72
C LEU A 138 -0.87 -2.58 16.02
N ILE A 139 -1.53 -1.41 15.98
CA ILE A 139 -1.77 -0.56 17.15
C ILE A 139 -3.22 -0.70 17.60
N ALA A 140 -4.17 -0.48 16.68
CA ALA A 140 -5.60 -0.62 16.94
C ALA A 140 -6.34 -0.98 15.64
N ALA A 141 -7.48 -1.66 15.75
CA ALA A 141 -8.34 -1.93 14.60
C ALA A 141 -9.82 -2.07 14.98
N ASP A 142 -10.67 -1.50 14.14
CA ASP A 142 -12.12 -1.58 14.17
C ASP A 142 -12.62 -2.16 12.84
N PRO A 143 -13.01 -3.45 12.81
CA PRO A 143 -13.53 -4.10 11.60
C PRO A 143 -14.95 -3.66 11.24
N GLU A 144 -15.71 -3.13 12.20
CA GLU A 144 -17.09 -2.68 11.97
C GLU A 144 -17.09 -1.33 11.25
N ASN A 145 -16.26 -0.39 11.73
CA ASN A 145 -16.12 0.94 11.13
C ASN A 145 -14.94 1.03 10.13
N CYS A 146 -14.37 -0.11 9.71
CA CYS A 146 -13.27 -0.19 8.75
C CYS A 146 -12.14 0.84 9.01
N THR A 147 -11.64 0.85 10.24
CA THR A 147 -10.58 1.74 10.71
C THR A 147 -9.40 0.92 11.23
N LEU A 148 -8.19 1.25 10.79
CA LEU A 148 -6.97 0.52 11.11
C LEU A 148 -5.85 1.50 11.47
N VAL A 149 -5.22 1.32 12.63
CA VAL A 149 -4.05 2.09 13.07
C VAL A 149 -2.86 1.15 13.19
N ILE A 150 -1.78 1.47 12.48
CA ILE A 150 -0.55 0.68 12.43
C ILE A 150 0.68 1.56 12.60
N GLU A 151 1.80 0.95 12.96
CA GLU A 151 3.11 1.59 12.95
C GLU A 151 3.40 2.25 11.59
N ARG A 152 3.91 3.48 11.61
CA ARG A 152 4.46 4.10 10.41
C ARG A 152 5.84 3.53 10.14
N MET A 153 5.96 2.76 9.07
CA MET A 153 7.26 2.26 8.63
C MET A 153 8.15 3.41 8.13
N PRO A 154 9.43 3.48 8.53
CA PRO A 154 10.42 4.36 7.91
C PRO A 154 10.64 3.99 6.45
N GLY A 155 10.98 4.99 5.64
CA GLY A 155 11.27 4.84 4.22
C GLY A 155 10.29 5.60 3.32
N ARG A 156 10.56 5.56 2.02
CA ARG A 156 9.70 6.13 0.97
C ARG A 156 8.97 5.00 0.26
N ALA A 157 7.77 5.27 -0.23
CA ALA A 157 7.04 4.29 -1.03
C ALA A 157 7.81 4.01 -2.34
N ALA A 158 8.12 2.75 -2.59
CA ALA A 158 8.79 2.32 -3.82
C ALA A 158 7.89 2.48 -5.06
N ALA A 159 6.58 2.25 -4.89
CA ALA A 159 5.54 2.47 -5.89
C ALA A 159 4.18 2.68 -5.22
N LEU A 160 3.29 3.44 -5.87
CA LEU A 160 1.92 3.70 -5.38
C LEU A 160 0.85 2.85 -6.10
N SER A 161 1.22 2.27 -7.23
CA SER A 161 0.41 1.34 -8.02
C SER A 161 0.81 -0.11 -7.72
N ARG A 162 -0.12 -1.03 -7.99
CA ARG A 162 0.19 -2.45 -8.00
C ARG A 162 0.85 -2.81 -9.33
N HIS A 163 1.83 -3.71 -9.28
CA HIS A 163 2.60 -4.18 -10.44
C HIS A 163 3.27 -3.04 -11.23
N PRO A 164 4.17 -2.27 -10.59
CA PRO A 164 4.93 -1.26 -11.31
C PRO A 164 5.78 -1.94 -12.40
N VAL A 165 5.76 -1.36 -13.60
CA VAL A 165 6.55 -1.84 -14.75
C VAL A 165 7.98 -1.27 -14.70
N GLU A 166 8.13 -0.10 -14.08
CA GLU A 166 9.41 0.55 -13.89
C GLU A 166 10.08 0.10 -12.58
N ALA A 167 11.41 0.04 -12.61
CA ALA A 167 12.19 -0.24 -11.41
C ALA A 167 11.96 0.87 -10.36
N PRO A 168 11.91 0.55 -9.07
CA PRO A 168 11.83 1.56 -8.02
C PRO A 168 13.00 2.55 -8.10
N PRO A 169 12.78 3.84 -7.78
CA PRO A 169 13.85 4.82 -7.73
C PRO A 169 14.94 4.38 -6.75
N ARG A 170 16.21 4.54 -7.15
CA ARG A 170 17.36 4.24 -6.29
C ARG A 170 17.50 5.35 -5.23
N ALA A 171 17.83 4.95 -4.00
CA ALA A 171 18.02 5.84 -2.86
C ALA A 171 19.35 6.59 -2.94
#